data_AF-A0A927S0U7-F1
#
_entry.id   AF-A0A927S0U7-F1
#
_cell.length_a   1.000
_cell.length_b   1.000
_cell.length_c   1.000
_cell.angle_alpha   90.00
_cell.angle_beta   90.00
_cell.angle_gamma   90.00
#
_symmetry.space_group_name_H-M   'P 1'
#
loop_
_entity.id
_entity.type
_entity.pdbx_description
1 polymer ?
#
loop_
_entity_poly.entity_id
_entity_poly.type
_entity_poly.pdbx_seq_one_letter_code
_entity_poly.pdbx_strand_id
1 'polypeptide(L)'
;IRFDTAEQLCAFIQSVQEASPVDGFVTLEPWDMPGYDSKVIMAAGCFVEGASIELSADAPVKPPYTAYFQGGLTYEHCKYALKLILQKLMPNE
;
A
#
# COMPACT_ATOMS: atom_id res chain seq x y z
N ILE A 1 -0.18 0.58 10.46
CA ILE A 1 -0.61 2.01 10.52
C ILE A 1 -2.13 2.01 10.60
N ARG A 2 -2.75 2.83 11.45
CA ARG A 2 -4.20 2.87 11.65
C ARG A 2 -4.78 4.14 11.05
N PHE A 3 -5.85 4.01 10.28
CA PHE A 3 -6.58 5.14 9.68
C PHE A 3 -7.99 5.24 10.28
N ASP A 4 -8.63 6.39 10.07
CA ASP A 4 -9.98 6.64 10.58
C ASP A 4 -11.05 6.22 9.58
N THR A 5 -10.73 6.26 8.28
CA THR A 5 -11.68 5.94 7.20
C THR A 5 -11.12 4.96 6.18
N ALA A 6 -12.02 4.30 5.44
CA ALA A 6 -11.66 3.41 4.35
C ALA A 6 -10.93 4.15 3.23
N GLU A 7 -11.32 5.40 2.96
CA GLU A 7 -10.73 6.23 1.91
C GLU A 7 -9.27 6.58 2.24
N GLN A 8 -8.97 6.93 3.50
CA GLN A 8 -7.59 7.17 3.95
C GLN A 8 -6.72 5.91 3.81
N LEU A 9 -7.26 4.75 4.22
CA LEU A 9 -6.60 3.46 4.06
C LEU A 9 -6.31 3.16 2.58
N CYS A 10 -7.32 3.23 1.73
CA CYS A 10 -7.17 2.95 0.29
C CYS A 10 -6.21 3.93 -0.38
N ALA A 11 -6.28 5.22 -0.04
CA ALA A 11 -5.35 6.22 -0.55
C ALA A 11 -3.89 5.93 -0.13
N PHE A 12 -3.67 5.51 1.12
CA PHE A 12 -2.35 5.09 1.57
C PHE A 12 -1.84 3.88 0.78
N ILE A 13 -2.64 2.82 0.66
CA ILE A 13 -2.24 1.60 -0.08
C ILE A 13 -1.95 1.93 -1.55
N GLN A 14 -2.81 2.74 -2.20
CA GLN A 14 -2.57 3.23 -3.56
C GLN A 14 -1.26 4.01 -3.69
N SER A 15 -0.94 4.88 -2.72
CA SER A 15 0.32 5.64 -2.75
C SER A 15 1.57 4.76 -2.61
N VAL A 16 1.46 3.62 -1.92
CA VAL A 16 2.53 2.62 -1.86
C VAL A 16 2.77 2.00 -3.23
N GLN A 17 1.70 1.61 -3.94
CA GLN A 17 1.79 1.06 -5.30
C GLN A 17 2.45 2.06 -6.26
N GLU A 18 2.06 3.33 -6.21
CA GLU A 18 2.64 4.36 -7.08
C GLU A 18 4.11 4.64 -6.80
N ALA A 19 4.57 4.34 -5.59
CA ALA A 19 5.98 4.42 -5.22
C ALA A 19 6.77 3.15 -5.58
N SER A 20 6.10 2.09 -6.04
CA SER A 20 6.72 0.81 -6.40
C SER A 20 7.40 0.83 -7.78
N PRO A 21 8.46 0.03 -7.98
CA PRO A 21 9.20 -0.02 -9.24
C PRO A 21 8.44 -0.73 -10.37
N VAL A 22 7.52 -1.65 -10.05
CA VAL A 22 6.72 -2.40 -11.03
C VAL A 22 5.25 -2.04 -10.85
N ASP A 23 4.52 -1.88 -11.95
CA ASP A 23 3.08 -1.61 -12.00
C ASP A 23 2.62 -0.39 -11.18
N GLY A 24 3.50 0.59 -10.93
CA GLY A 24 3.15 1.78 -10.16
C GLY A 24 2.11 2.70 -10.82
N PHE A 25 1.78 2.47 -12.09
CA PHE A 25 0.71 3.17 -12.80
C PHE A 25 -0.68 2.53 -12.62
N VAL A 26 -0.76 1.35 -12.00
CA VAL A 26 -2.02 0.62 -11.83
C VAL A 26 -2.83 1.22 -10.67
N THR A 27 -4.14 1.35 -10.90
CA THR A 27 -5.10 1.71 -9.85
C THR A 27 -5.56 0.45 -9.15
N LEU A 28 -5.43 0.44 -7.82
CA LEU A 28 -5.84 -0.66 -6.96
C LEU A 28 -7.31 -0.53 -6.61
N GLU A 29 -7.97 -1.68 -6.52
CA GLU A 29 -9.36 -1.79 -6.09
C GLU A 29 -9.48 -2.86 -5.00
N PRO A 30 -10.27 -2.65 -3.94
CA PRO A 30 -10.56 -3.68 -2.96
C PRO A 30 -11.21 -4.91 -3.61
N TRP A 31 -10.64 -6.09 -3.38
CA TRP A 31 -11.11 -7.35 -3.95
C TRP A 31 -11.46 -8.40 -2.87
N ASP A 32 -12.37 -9.30 -3.23
CA ASP A 32 -12.83 -10.42 -2.40
C ASP A 32 -11.76 -11.54 -2.36
N MET A 33 -10.73 -11.32 -1.54
CA MET A 33 -9.62 -12.26 -1.39
C MET A 33 -10.08 -13.55 -0.66
N PRO A 34 -9.83 -14.74 -1.23
CA PRO A 34 -10.19 -16.00 -0.58
C PRO A 34 -9.59 -16.13 0.82
N GLY A 35 -10.44 -16.51 1.79
CA GLY A 35 -10.03 -16.65 3.20
C GLY A 35 -10.27 -15.42 4.07
N TYR A 36 -10.70 -14.29 3.49
CA TYR A 36 -11.07 -13.08 4.22
C TYR A 36 -12.59 -12.88 4.24
N ASP A 37 -13.09 -12.33 5.35
CA ASP A 37 -14.49 -11.97 5.58
C ASP A 37 -14.85 -10.57 5.07
N SER A 38 -13.87 -9.85 4.55
CA SER A 38 -13.98 -8.49 4.03
C SER A 38 -13.09 -8.33 2.81
N LYS A 39 -13.41 -7.37 1.94
CA LYS A 39 -12.52 -6.99 0.85
C LYS A 39 -11.14 -6.60 1.37
N VAL A 40 -10.11 -7.00 0.64
CA VAL A 40 -8.71 -6.65 0.92
C VAL A 40 -8.21 -5.81 -0.23
N ILE A 41 -7.43 -4.77 0.10
CA ILE A 41 -6.67 -3.99 -0.87
C ILE A 41 -5.18 -4.23 -0.62
N MET A 42 -4.40 -4.36 -1.69
CA MET A 42 -2.98 -4.70 -1.62
C MET A 42 -2.19 -3.96 -2.69
N ALA A 43 -1.10 -3.31 -2.26
CA ALA A 43 -0.02 -2.82 -3.09
C ALA A 43 1.10 -3.87 -3.12
N ALA A 44 1.41 -4.35 -4.32
CA ALA A 44 2.34 -5.45 -4.57
C ALA A 44 3.11 -5.22 -5.88
N GLY A 45 3.57 -3.98 -6.13
CA GLY A 45 4.44 -3.62 -7.26
C GLY A 45 5.86 -4.20 -7.15
N CYS A 46 5.94 -5.51 -6.99
CA CYS A 46 7.14 -6.29 -6.73
C CYS A 46 7.67 -6.88 -8.05
N PHE A 47 8.98 -7.15 -8.12
CA PHE A 47 9.56 -7.88 -9.24
C PHE A 47 9.12 -9.35 -9.27
N VAL A 48 8.94 -9.96 -8.10
CA VAL A 48 8.39 -11.30 -7.96
C VAL A 48 6.96 -11.22 -7.43
N GLU A 49 6.03 -11.88 -8.11
CA GLU A 49 4.61 -11.86 -7.77
C GLU A 49 4.39 -12.30 -6.30
N GLY A 50 3.75 -11.43 -5.52
CA GLY A 50 3.43 -11.70 -4.11
C GLY A 50 4.62 -11.70 -3.15
N ALA A 51 5.82 -11.27 -3.57
CA ALA A 51 6.99 -11.24 -2.70
C ALA A 51 6.87 -10.16 -1.61
N SER A 52 6.69 -10.59 -0.36
CA SER A 52 6.57 -9.71 0.81
C SER A 52 7.92 -9.26 1.39
N ILE A 53 9.04 -9.72 0.84
CA ILE A 53 10.37 -9.17 1.13
C ILE A 53 10.61 -7.85 0.39
N GLU A 54 9.87 -7.62 -0.68
CA GLU A 54 9.81 -6.35 -1.39
C GLU A 54 8.81 -5.40 -0.73
N LEU A 55 8.93 -4.10 -1.02
CA LEU A 55 8.08 -3.09 -0.39
C LEU A 55 6.62 -3.30 -0.80
N SER A 56 5.76 -3.53 0.20
CA SER A 56 4.36 -3.84 -0.02
C SER A 56 3.50 -3.31 1.12
N ALA A 57 2.21 -3.12 0.84
CA ALA A 57 1.24 -2.77 1.87
C ALA A 57 -0.11 -3.40 1.58
N ASP A 58 -0.79 -3.85 2.62
CA ASP A 58 -2.08 -4.52 2.50
C ASP A 58 -2.96 -4.30 3.72
N ALA A 59 -4.27 -4.36 3.50
CA ALA A 59 -5.25 -4.16 4.56
C ALA A 59 -6.61 -4.77 4.23
N PRO A 60 -7.32 -5.35 5.22
CA PRO A 60 -8.75 -5.54 5.11
C PRO A 60 -9.45 -4.17 5.18
N VAL A 61 -10.38 -3.92 4.26
CA VAL A 61 -11.16 -2.67 4.18
C VAL A 61 -12.32 -2.72 5.18
N LYS A 62 -11.98 -2.77 6.47
CA LYS A 62 -12.93 -2.73 7.59
C LYS A 62 -12.32 -2.03 8.80
N PRO A 63 -13.14 -1.46 9.71
CA PRO A 63 -12.64 -0.92 10.97
C PRO A 63 -11.81 -1.95 11.74
N PRO A 64 -10.66 -1.57 12.33
CA PRO A 64 -10.17 -0.20 12.52
C PRO A 64 -9.28 0.34 11.39
N TYR A 65 -9.42 -0.14 10.14
CA TYR A 65 -8.68 0.32 8.96
C TYR A 65 -7.16 0.29 9.16
N THR A 66 -6.66 -0.86 9.60
CA THR A 66 -5.24 -1.07 9.87
C THR A 66 -4.52 -1.56 8.62
N ALA A 67 -3.60 -0.74 8.11
CA ALA A 67 -2.65 -1.14 7.08
C ALA A 67 -1.41 -1.82 7.67
N TYR A 68 -0.98 -2.90 7.03
CA TYR A 68 0.34 -3.47 7.19
C TYR A 68 1.23 -2.89 6.09
N PHE A 69 2.38 -2.35 6.48
CA PHE A 69 3.36 -1.76 5.56
C PHE A 69 4.71 -2.35 5.90
N GLN A 70 5.28 -3.12 4.98
CA GLN A 70 6.41 -4.00 5.24
C GLN A 70 7.30 -4.19 4.02
N GLY A 71 8.41 -4.89 4.25
CA GLY A 71 9.36 -5.25 3.21
C GLY A 71 10.18 -4.07 2.73
N GLY A 72 10.97 -4.34 1.70
CA GLY A 72 11.92 -3.40 1.13
C GLY A 72 13.28 -4.07 0.91
N LEU A 73 13.65 -4.21 -0.37
CA LEU A 73 14.95 -4.79 -0.75
C LEU A 73 16.12 -3.90 -0.35
N THR A 74 15.93 -2.58 -0.38
CA THR A 74 16.93 -1.59 -0.01
C THR A 74 16.33 -0.52 0.86
N TYR A 75 17.12 -0.02 1.81
CA TYR A 75 16.69 1.05 2.70
C TYR A 75 16.42 2.35 1.93
N GLU A 76 17.20 2.59 0.88
CA GLU A 76 17.09 3.73 -0.02
C GLU A 76 15.73 3.76 -0.71
N HIS A 77 15.27 2.61 -1.23
CA HIS A 77 13.94 2.49 -1.83
C HIS A 77 12.85 2.82 -0.81
N CYS A 78 12.91 2.26 0.40
CA CYS A 78 11.92 2.54 1.45
C CYS A 78 11.87 4.03 1.81
N LYS A 79 13.02 4.69 1.95
CA LYS A 79 13.08 6.13 2.25
C LYS A 79 12.49 6.97 1.12
N TYR A 80 12.83 6.65 -0.12
CA TYR A 80 12.34 7.38 -1.28
C TYR A 80 10.82 7.20 -1.44
N ALA A 81 10.34 5.96 -1.34
CA ALA A 81 8.92 5.64 -1.39
C ALA A 81 8.13 6.38 -0.29
N LEU A 82 8.63 6.38 0.96
CA LEU A 82 7.99 7.09 2.05
C LEU A 82 7.86 8.60 1.78
N LYS A 83 8.88 9.22 1.16
CA LYS A 83 8.82 10.63 0.77
C LYS A 83 7.72 10.88 -0.25
N LEU A 84 7.60 10.04 -1.28
CA LEU A 84 6.54 10.15 -2.30
C LEU A 84 5.15 9.96 -1.70
N ILE A 85 4.99 8.92 -0.86
CA ILE A 85 3.75 8.62 -0.15
C ILE A 85 3.30 9.82 0.68
N LEU A 86 4.20 10.39 1.49
CA LEU A 86 3.88 11.55 2.33
C LEU A 86 3.57 12.79 1.49
N GLN A 87 4.32 13.04 0.41
CA GLN A 87 4.02 14.17 -0.50
C GLN A 87 2.65 14.05 -1.16
N LYS A 88 2.20 12.83 -1.47
CA LYS A 88 0.89 12.60 -2.07
C LYS A 88 -0.25 12.73 -1.05
N LEU A 89 -0.08 12.20 0.14
CA LEU A 89 -1.13 12.17 1.18
C LEU A 89 -1.21 13.48 1.97
N MET A 90 -0.10 14.20 2.07
CA MET A 90 0.04 15.46 2.80
C MET A 90 0.78 16.47 1.90
N PRO A 91 0.16 16.91 0.79
CA PRO A 91 0.76 17.94 -0.05
C PRO A 91 0.97 19.20 0.80
N ASN A 92 2.19 19.73 0.79
CA ASN A 92 2.49 21.00 1.43
C ASN A 92 1.64 22.10 0.76
N GLU A 93 0.98 22.94 1.57
CA GLU A 93 0.45 24.23 1.11
C GLU A 93 1.57 25.15 0.58
#